data_AF-A0AA39XNL1-F1
#
_entry.id   AF-A0AA39XNL1-F1
#
_cell.length_a   1.000
_cell.length_b   1.000
_cell.length_c   1.000
_cell.angle_alpha   90.00
_cell.angle_beta   90.00
_cell.angle_gamma   90.00
#
_symmetry.space_group_name_H-M   'P 1'
#
loop_
_entity.id
_entity.type
_entity.pdbx_description
1 polymer ?
#
loop_
_entity_poly.entity_id
_entity_poly.type
_entity_poly.pdbx_seq_one_letter_code
_entity_poly.pdbx_strand_id
1 'polypeptide(L)'
;MAAEEEKKKELARRKAEREAMLAEEEKAVAAGKTGGKNTKTAVKKTRGLDLSQLDGDGSKSDGPLAALNASGIDNALDALSLTASSDAKIDRHPERRFKAAYAQFEERRLAEMETDGSGAGLRQNQKKERIKKEFEKSPENPFNQMTVAYDATKEEIAKSKVEEKARVEARLALKQ
;
A
#
# COMPACT_ATOMS: atom_id res chain seq x y z
N MET A 1 40.29 16.03 -0.05
CA MET A 1 39.79 16.21 -1.44
C MET A 1 39.50 14.89 -2.17
N ALA A 2 40.05 13.73 -1.77
CA ALA A 2 39.75 12.44 -2.44
C ALA A 2 38.35 11.84 -2.17
N ALA A 3 37.77 12.07 -0.98
CA ALA A 3 36.50 11.46 -0.58
C ALA A 3 35.24 12.04 -1.29
N GLU A 4 35.33 13.25 -1.82
CA GLU A 4 34.22 13.87 -2.58
C GLU A 4 34.18 13.40 -4.03
N GLU A 5 35.33 13.04 -4.60
CA GLU A 5 35.43 12.51 -5.95
C GLU A 5 34.93 11.06 -6.02
N GLU A 6 35.16 10.26 -4.99
CA GLU A 6 34.61 8.90 -4.90
C GLU A 6 33.08 8.92 -4.74
N LYS A 7 32.54 9.80 -3.90
CA LYS A 7 31.08 9.96 -3.74
C LYS A 7 30.41 10.46 -5.02
N LYS A 8 31.07 11.35 -5.78
CA LYS A 8 30.56 11.79 -7.10
C LYS A 8 30.59 10.66 -8.13
N LYS A 9 31.63 9.81 -8.13
CA LYS A 9 31.73 8.64 -9.01
C LYS A 9 30.70 7.57 -8.68
N GLU A 10 30.42 7.34 -7.40
CA GLU A 10 29.41 6.37 -6.96
C GLU A 10 27.98 6.86 -7.29
N LEU A 11 27.68 8.13 -7.06
CA LEU A 11 26.38 8.73 -7.42
C LEU A 11 26.17 8.74 -8.94
N ALA A 12 27.22 8.99 -9.72
CA ALA A 12 27.15 8.91 -11.18
C ALA A 12 26.86 7.47 -11.65
N ARG A 13 27.49 6.47 -11.04
CA ARG A 13 27.25 5.05 -11.36
C ARG A 13 25.84 4.61 -10.97
N ARG A 14 25.35 5.00 -9.79
CA ARG A 14 23.99 4.70 -9.32
C ARG A 14 22.93 5.41 -10.17
N LYS A 15 23.21 6.61 -10.68
CA LYS A 15 22.33 7.33 -11.61
C LYS A 15 22.29 6.65 -12.97
N ALA A 16 23.45 6.22 -13.50
CA ALA A 16 23.53 5.52 -14.77
C ALA A 16 22.79 4.17 -14.76
N GLU A 17 22.85 3.43 -13.65
CA GLU A 17 22.12 2.16 -13.50
C GLU A 17 20.61 2.36 -13.45
N ARG A 18 20.14 3.42 -12.77
CA ARG A 18 18.71 3.77 -12.71
C ARG A 18 18.18 4.23 -14.07
N GLU A 19 18.96 5.01 -14.79
CA GLU A 19 18.61 5.50 -16.13
C GLU A 19 18.61 4.36 -17.16
N ALA A 20 19.51 3.38 -17.02
CA ALA A 20 19.50 2.17 -17.84
C ALA A 20 18.24 1.32 -17.61
N MET A 21 17.82 1.10 -16.36
CA MET A 21 16.55 0.39 -16.10
C MET A 21 15.34 1.13 -16.67
N LEU A 22 15.29 2.46 -16.54
CA LEU A 22 14.18 3.26 -17.04
C LEU A 22 14.12 3.24 -18.58
N ALA A 23 15.28 3.23 -19.24
CA ALA A 23 15.36 3.07 -20.69
C ALA A 23 14.99 1.67 -21.17
N GLU A 24 15.24 0.61 -20.38
CA GLU A 24 14.76 -0.75 -20.67
C GLU A 24 13.25 -0.87 -20.48
N GLU A 25 12.68 -0.22 -19.46
CA GLU A 25 11.22 -0.14 -19.27
C GLU A 25 10.54 0.67 -20.39
N GLU A 26 11.08 1.81 -20.80
CA GLU A 26 10.53 2.58 -21.93
C GLU A 26 10.64 1.81 -23.26
N LYS A 27 11.71 1.06 -23.47
CA LYS A 27 11.84 0.19 -24.66
C LYS A 27 10.88 -0.98 -24.62
N ALA A 28 10.59 -1.56 -23.45
CA ALA A 28 9.59 -2.62 -23.31
C ALA A 28 8.16 -2.09 -23.58
N VAL A 29 7.86 -0.87 -23.10
CA VAL A 29 6.57 -0.19 -23.35
C VAL A 29 6.43 0.23 -24.81
N ALA A 30 7.52 0.69 -25.45
CA ALA A 30 7.54 1.03 -26.88
C ALA A 30 7.48 -0.21 -27.78
N ALA A 31 8.15 -1.31 -27.43
CA ALA A 31 8.13 -2.57 -28.17
C ALA A 31 6.75 -3.27 -28.10
N GLY A 32 5.96 -3.01 -27.05
CA GLY A 32 4.55 -3.41 -26.99
C GLY A 32 3.65 -2.75 -28.03
N LYS A 33 4.14 -1.73 -28.76
CA LYS A 33 3.37 -0.99 -29.77
C LYS A 33 3.69 -1.35 -31.22
N THR A 34 4.62 -2.26 -31.48
CA THR A 34 4.97 -2.69 -32.85
C THR A 34 5.34 -4.18 -32.94
N GLY A 35 4.35 -5.04 -33.18
CA GLY A 35 4.59 -6.33 -33.87
C GLY A 35 3.93 -7.57 -33.26
N GLY A 36 2.83 -8.03 -33.88
CA GLY A 36 2.26 -9.35 -33.59
C GLY A 36 0.92 -9.61 -34.27
N LYS A 37 0.94 -9.87 -35.59
CA LYS A 37 -0.22 -10.33 -36.39
C LYS A 37 -0.86 -11.56 -35.74
N ASN A 38 -2.11 -11.44 -35.32
CA ASN A 38 -3.06 -12.56 -35.31
C ASN A 38 -4.40 -12.11 -35.89
N THR A 39 -4.76 -12.80 -36.96
CA THR A 39 -5.91 -12.57 -37.84
C THR A 39 -7.22 -12.91 -37.16
N LYS A 40 -7.98 -11.90 -36.69
CA LYS A 40 -9.45 -11.95 -36.66
C LYS A 40 -10.01 -10.55 -36.94
N THR A 41 -10.76 -10.46 -38.02
CA THR A 41 -11.45 -9.27 -38.54
C THR A 41 -12.29 -8.58 -37.46
N ALA A 42 -11.96 -7.33 -37.14
CA ALA A 42 -12.80 -6.43 -36.35
C ALA A 42 -13.08 -5.17 -37.16
N VAL A 43 -14.36 -5.00 -37.48
CA VAL A 43 -14.96 -3.94 -38.29
C VAL A 43 -14.60 -2.56 -37.73
N LYS A 44 -14.13 -1.66 -38.60
CA LYS A 44 -13.95 -0.24 -38.28
C LYS A 44 -15.32 0.40 -38.01
N LYS A 45 -15.67 0.64 -36.74
CA LYS A 45 -16.69 1.62 -36.37
C LYS A 45 -15.98 2.92 -35.99
N THR A 46 -15.97 3.85 -36.94
CA THR A 46 -15.79 5.28 -36.68
C THR A 46 -17.04 5.79 -35.95
N ARG A 47 -16.95 6.00 -34.64
CA ARG A 47 -17.88 6.87 -33.92
C ARG A 47 -17.18 7.37 -32.68
N GLY A 48 -17.29 8.68 -32.46
CA GLY A 48 -16.55 9.42 -31.44
C GLY A 48 -16.63 8.77 -30.06
N LEU A 49 -15.64 9.10 -29.24
CA LEU A 49 -15.63 8.80 -27.81
C LEU A 49 -16.95 9.29 -27.21
N ASP A 50 -17.86 8.34 -26.98
CA ASP A 50 -19.17 8.61 -26.41
C ASP A 50 -19.00 8.82 -24.90
N LEU A 51 -18.85 10.08 -24.51
CA LEU A 51 -18.78 10.52 -23.11
C LEU A 51 -20.13 10.39 -22.38
N SER A 52 -21.18 9.89 -23.05
CA SER A 52 -22.47 9.55 -22.42
C SER A 52 -22.35 8.49 -21.32
N GLN A 53 -21.27 7.71 -21.27
CA GLN A 53 -21.05 6.73 -20.21
C GLN A 53 -20.47 7.36 -18.92
N LEU A 54 -20.03 8.63 -18.97
CA LEU A 54 -19.55 9.36 -17.80
C LEU A 54 -20.65 10.21 -17.14
N ASP A 55 -21.64 10.67 -17.91
CA ASP A 55 -22.82 11.44 -17.42
C ASP A 55 -24.08 10.58 -17.23
N GLY A 56 -24.03 9.30 -17.58
CA GLY A 56 -25.14 8.35 -17.43
C GLY A 56 -24.98 7.45 -16.20
N ASP A 57 -25.68 7.79 -15.12
CA ASP A 57 -26.09 6.87 -14.05
C ASP A 57 -24.98 6.25 -13.17
N GLY A 58 -23.90 7.00 -12.89
CA GLY A 58 -22.99 6.70 -11.76
C GLY A 58 -23.63 6.90 -10.38
N SER A 59 -24.90 7.32 -10.31
CA SER A 59 -25.64 7.53 -9.05
C SER A 59 -26.45 6.30 -8.60
N LYS A 60 -26.40 5.18 -9.32
CA LYS A 60 -27.06 3.94 -8.91
C LYS A 60 -26.10 2.77 -8.85
N SER A 61 -25.17 2.86 -7.91
CA SER A 61 -24.56 1.69 -7.31
C SER A 61 -25.60 0.95 -6.44
N ASP A 62 -26.48 0.18 -7.06
CA ASP A 62 -27.32 -0.83 -6.38
C ASP A 62 -26.49 -2.10 -6.11
N GLY A 63 -25.48 -1.93 -5.26
CA GLY A 63 -24.59 -2.93 -4.69
C GLY A 63 -23.73 -2.22 -3.64
N PRO A 64 -23.38 -2.86 -2.50
CA PRO A 64 -23.52 -2.43 -1.09
C PRO A 64 -22.85 -1.09 -0.70
N LEU A 65 -23.02 -0.08 -1.53
CA LEU A 65 -22.67 1.33 -1.35
C LEU A 65 -23.89 2.10 -0.83
N ALA A 66 -25.01 1.41 -0.60
CA ALA A 66 -26.18 1.95 0.09
C ALA A 66 -25.79 2.30 1.53
N ALA A 67 -25.50 3.59 1.73
CA ALA A 67 -25.51 4.27 3.03
C ALA A 67 -24.48 3.81 4.08
N LEU A 68 -23.23 3.55 3.68
CA LEU A 68 -22.13 3.73 4.62
C LEU A 68 -21.92 5.24 4.82
N ASN A 69 -22.79 5.88 5.60
CA ASN A 69 -22.65 7.26 6.05
C ASN A 69 -21.47 7.32 7.04
N ALA A 70 -20.27 7.30 6.50
CA ALA A 70 -19.05 7.53 7.25
C ALA A 70 -18.95 9.02 7.60
N SER A 71 -19.64 9.44 8.67
CA SER A 71 -19.47 10.78 9.22
C SER A 71 -18.11 10.86 9.94
N GLY A 72 -17.10 11.40 9.26
CA GLY A 72 -15.75 11.61 9.82
C GLY A 72 -14.64 10.79 9.16
N ILE A 73 -13.40 11.26 9.29
CA ILE A 73 -12.22 10.71 8.60
C ILE A 73 -11.98 9.24 8.98
N ASP A 74 -12.03 8.91 10.27
CA ASP A 74 -11.78 7.54 10.74
C ASP A 74 -12.85 6.55 10.22
N ASN A 75 -14.12 6.98 10.19
CA ASN A 75 -15.22 6.17 9.68
C ASN A 75 -15.11 5.97 8.16
N ALA A 76 -14.58 6.95 7.42
CA ALA A 76 -14.37 6.85 5.98
C ALA A 76 -13.21 5.90 5.65
N LEU A 77 -12.16 5.89 6.48
CA LEU A 77 -11.06 4.93 6.37
C LEU A 77 -11.51 3.50 6.67
N ASP A 78 -12.40 3.31 7.65
CA ASP A 78 -13.03 2.00 7.92
C ASP A 78 -13.88 1.51 6.74
N ALA A 79 -14.72 2.39 6.17
CA ALA A 79 -15.55 2.07 5.01
C ALA A 79 -14.69 1.73 3.77
N LEU A 80 -13.57 2.45 3.59
CA LEU A 80 -12.59 2.16 2.54
C LEU A 80 -11.86 0.83 2.80
N SER A 81 -11.54 0.49 4.05
CA SER A 81 -10.92 -0.78 4.42
C SER A 81 -11.84 -1.98 4.13
N LEU A 82 -13.15 -1.83 4.37
CA LEU A 82 -14.16 -2.84 4.03
C LEU A 82 -14.24 -3.09 2.51
N THR A 83 -14.22 -2.01 1.70
CA THR A 83 -14.31 -2.08 0.24
C THR A 83 -13.00 -2.45 -0.44
N ALA A 84 -11.86 -2.01 0.09
CA ALA A 84 -10.52 -2.31 -0.40
C ALA A 84 -10.00 -3.68 0.06
N SER A 85 -10.90 -4.67 0.21
CA SER A 85 -10.61 -6.08 0.46
C SER A 85 -9.77 -6.68 -0.69
N SER A 86 -8.53 -6.22 -0.83
CA SER A 86 -7.49 -6.85 -1.60
C SER A 86 -7.03 -8.08 -0.83
N ASP A 87 -6.67 -9.13 -1.54
CA ASP A 87 -6.23 -10.45 -1.07
C ASP A 87 -4.93 -10.41 -0.25
N ALA A 88 -4.87 -9.59 0.80
CA ALA A 88 -3.84 -9.64 1.81
C ALA A 88 -3.95 -11.00 2.49
N LYS A 89 -3.03 -11.89 2.12
CA LYS A 89 -2.82 -13.18 2.79
C LYS A 89 -2.61 -12.88 4.27
N ILE A 90 -3.62 -13.26 5.08
CA ILE A 90 -3.56 -13.14 6.53
C ILE A 90 -2.26 -13.77 6.98
N ASP A 91 -1.44 -13.00 7.69
CA ASP A 91 -0.21 -13.53 8.22
C ASP A 91 -0.48 -14.45 9.39
N ARG A 92 0.18 -15.60 9.37
CA ARG A 92 0.16 -16.54 10.49
C ARG A 92 1.33 -16.31 11.45
N HIS A 93 2.31 -15.48 11.07
CA HIS A 93 3.53 -15.24 11.85
C HIS A 93 3.83 -13.75 12.06
N PRO A 94 3.03 -13.05 12.89
CA PRO A 94 3.27 -11.64 13.22
C PRO A 94 4.68 -11.40 13.78
N GLU A 95 5.26 -12.34 14.53
CA GLU A 95 6.63 -12.26 15.04
C GLU A 95 7.70 -12.14 13.93
N ARG A 96 7.48 -12.83 12.80
CA ARG A 96 8.42 -12.79 11.66
C ARG A 96 8.28 -11.49 10.87
N ARG A 97 7.04 -11.01 10.68
CA ARG A 97 6.81 -9.72 10.02
C ARG A 97 7.19 -8.54 10.90
N PHE A 98 7.07 -8.66 12.22
CA PHE A 98 7.44 -7.59 13.15
C PHE A 98 8.88 -7.12 12.92
N LYS A 99 9.83 -8.05 12.75
CA LYS A 99 11.23 -7.68 12.49
C LYS A 99 11.40 -6.94 11.17
N ALA A 100 10.71 -7.37 10.12
CA ALA A 100 10.80 -6.75 8.79
C ALA A 100 10.11 -5.37 8.77
N ALA A 101 8.88 -5.29 9.31
CA ALA A 101 8.12 -4.06 9.42
C ALA A 101 8.82 -3.03 10.34
N TYR A 102 9.37 -3.48 11.47
CA TYR A 102 10.15 -2.63 12.36
C TYR A 102 11.41 -2.10 11.67
N ALA A 103 12.12 -2.92 10.90
CA ALA A 103 13.30 -2.45 10.15
C ALA A 103 12.92 -1.39 9.09
N GLN A 104 11.85 -1.63 8.33
CA GLN A 104 11.34 -0.65 7.35
C GLN A 104 10.91 0.66 8.01
N PHE A 105 10.24 0.58 9.16
CA PHE A 105 9.83 1.75 9.92
C PHE A 105 11.02 2.48 10.55
N GLU A 106 12.00 1.74 11.08
CA GLU A 106 13.23 2.30 11.67
C GLU A 106 14.02 3.09 10.64
N GLU A 107 14.29 2.53 9.46
CA GLU A 107 15.04 3.21 8.41
C GLU A 107 14.35 4.49 7.93
N ARG A 108 13.04 4.41 7.68
CA ARG A 108 12.25 5.58 7.26
C ARG A 108 12.22 6.66 8.34
N ARG A 109 11.95 6.27 9.59
CA ARG A 109 11.76 7.23 10.67
C ARG A 109 13.09 7.82 11.14
N LEU A 110 14.17 7.05 11.09
CA LEU A 110 15.51 7.55 11.38
C LEU A 110 15.94 8.59 10.33
N ALA A 111 15.67 8.35 9.04
CA ALA A 111 15.92 9.35 7.99
C ALA A 111 15.10 10.63 8.20
N GLU A 112 13.80 10.51 8.53
CA GLU A 112 12.96 11.66 8.85
C GLU A 112 13.49 12.44 10.07
N MET A 113 13.87 11.75 11.15
CA MET A 113 14.45 12.38 12.37
C MET A 113 15.80 13.08 12.11
N GLU A 114 16.58 12.60 11.14
CA GLU A 114 17.83 13.25 10.73
C GLU A 114 17.56 14.51 9.90
N THR A 115 16.56 14.49 9.03
CA THR A 115 16.17 15.66 8.23
C THR A 115 15.46 16.75 9.02
N ASP A 116 14.57 16.37 9.94
CA ASP A 116 13.79 17.26 10.81
C ASP A 116 14.64 17.82 11.97
N GLY A 117 15.81 17.23 12.23
CA GLY A 117 16.69 17.64 13.32
C GLY A 117 16.18 17.26 14.71
N SER A 118 15.00 16.62 14.83
CA SER A 118 14.47 16.09 16.09
C SER A 118 15.34 14.97 16.70
N GLY A 119 16.23 14.37 15.91
CA GLY A 119 17.28 13.46 16.36
C GLY A 119 18.62 14.14 16.72
N ALA A 120 18.77 15.46 16.58
CA ALA A 120 20.03 16.14 16.87
C ALA A 120 20.36 16.06 18.37
N GLY A 121 21.58 15.66 18.71
CA GLY A 121 22.04 15.50 20.11
C GLY A 121 21.57 14.24 20.84
N LEU A 122 20.64 13.47 20.26
CA LEU A 122 20.12 12.24 20.85
C LEU A 122 21.01 11.04 20.48
N ARG A 123 21.36 10.19 21.45
CA ARG A 123 22.12 8.96 21.19
C ARG A 123 21.32 8.00 20.29
N GLN A 124 21.99 7.22 19.45
CA GLN A 124 21.34 6.26 18.55
C GLN A 124 20.37 5.32 19.28
N ASN A 125 20.74 4.81 20.47
CA ASN A 125 19.83 3.97 21.27
C ASN A 125 18.54 4.70 21.69
N GLN A 126 18.63 5.99 22.04
CA GLN A 126 17.46 6.79 22.43
C GLN A 126 16.55 7.08 21.23
N LYS A 127 17.12 7.29 20.04
CA LYS A 127 16.35 7.40 18.79
C LYS A 127 15.57 6.11 18.52
N LYS A 128 16.25 4.97 18.60
CA LYS A 128 15.63 3.65 18.42
C LYS A 128 14.51 3.38 19.43
N GLU A 129 14.71 3.73 20.70
CA GLU A 129 13.66 3.60 21.72
C GLU A 129 12.43 4.46 21.42
N ARG A 130 12.62 5.71 20.94
CA ARG A 130 11.50 6.58 20.54
C ARG A 130 10.76 6.01 19.33
N ILE A 131 11.50 5.60 18.30
CA ILE A 131 10.95 4.97 17.09
C ILE A 131 10.19 3.69 17.46
N LYS A 132 10.72 2.86 18.36
CA LYS A 132 10.05 1.64 18.82
C LYS A 132 8.73 1.93 19.52
N LYS A 133 8.68 2.94 20.39
CA LYS A 133 7.43 3.36 21.04
C LYS A 133 6.39 3.90 20.05
N GLU A 134 6.84 4.60 19.01
CA GLU A 134 5.97 5.05 17.93
C GLU A 134 5.47 3.87 17.09
N PHE A 135 6.36 2.92 16.77
CA PHE A 135 6.03 1.71 16.04
C PHE A 135 5.04 0.82 16.78
N GLU A 136 5.19 0.63 18.10
CA GLU A 136 4.26 -0.16 18.92
C GLU A 136 2.81 0.34 18.81
N LYS A 137 2.61 1.65 18.64
CA LYS A 137 1.29 2.28 18.48
C LYS A 137 0.85 2.44 17.02
N SER A 138 1.76 2.27 16.07
CA SER A 138 1.50 2.49 14.65
C SER A 138 0.65 1.36 14.07
N PRO A 139 -0.24 1.66 13.09
CA PRO A 139 -0.96 0.62 12.34
C PRO A 139 -0.04 -0.28 11.50
N GLU A 140 1.21 0.15 11.27
CA GLU A 140 2.25 -0.62 10.57
C GLU A 140 2.77 -1.81 11.39
N ASN A 141 2.48 -1.86 12.69
CA ASN A 141 2.87 -3.00 13.53
C ASN A 141 1.95 -4.20 13.22
N PRO A 142 2.50 -5.34 12.75
CA PRO A 142 1.70 -6.54 12.46
C PRO A 142 0.96 -7.11 13.67
N PHE A 143 1.37 -6.77 14.91
CA PHE A 143 0.64 -7.15 16.12
C PHE A 143 -0.61 -6.32 16.39
N ASN A 144 -0.69 -5.11 15.84
CA ASN A 144 -1.90 -4.28 15.90
C ASN A 144 -2.93 -4.69 14.85
N GLN A 145 -2.50 -5.53 13.89
CA GLN A 145 -3.34 -6.13 12.88
C GLN A 145 -3.85 -7.49 13.37
N MET A 146 -4.95 -7.96 12.78
CA MET A 146 -5.52 -9.25 13.14
C MET A 146 -4.52 -10.38 12.94
N THR A 147 -4.34 -11.18 13.99
CA THR A 147 -3.54 -12.40 13.94
C THR A 147 -4.47 -13.60 13.95
N VAL A 148 -4.14 -14.62 13.17
CA VAL A 148 -4.84 -15.90 13.19
C VAL A 148 -3.86 -16.98 13.63
N ALA A 149 -4.36 -17.96 14.39
CA ALA A 149 -3.55 -19.08 14.85
C ALA A 149 -2.84 -19.78 13.67
N TYR A 150 -1.61 -20.23 13.91
CA TYR A 150 -0.77 -20.84 12.87
C TYR A 150 -1.41 -22.10 12.25
N ASP A 151 -2.07 -22.92 13.08
CA ASP A 151 -2.72 -24.16 12.69
C ASP A 151 -4.17 -23.97 12.22
N ALA A 152 -4.63 -22.73 12.07
CA ALA A 152 -6.01 -22.46 11.67
C ALA A 152 -6.30 -22.98 10.26
N THR A 153 -7.44 -23.64 10.14
CA THR A 153 -7.96 -24.13 8.86
C THR A 153 -8.41 -22.96 7.97
N LYS A 154 -8.51 -23.19 6.66
CA LYS A 154 -8.95 -22.15 5.70
C LYS A 154 -10.34 -21.60 6.05
N GLU A 155 -11.21 -22.44 6.63
CA GLU A 155 -12.54 -22.06 7.07
C GLU A 155 -12.51 -21.17 8.32
N GLU A 156 -11.64 -21.47 9.30
CA GLU A 156 -11.46 -20.62 10.49
C GLU A 156 -10.89 -19.25 10.13
N ILE A 157 -9.92 -19.20 9.22
CA ILE A 157 -9.39 -17.93 8.69
C ILE A 157 -10.50 -17.11 8.01
N ALA A 158 -11.38 -17.76 7.24
CA ALA A 158 -12.52 -17.10 6.60
C ALA A 158 -13.55 -16.62 7.64
N LYS A 159 -13.83 -17.41 8.68
CA LYS A 159 -14.72 -17.03 9.79
C LYS A 159 -14.17 -15.81 10.53
N SER A 160 -12.90 -15.79 10.92
CA SER A 160 -12.29 -14.63 11.57
C SER A 160 -12.34 -13.37 10.69
N LYS A 161 -12.15 -13.51 9.37
CA LYS A 161 -12.33 -12.39 8.43
C LYS A 161 -13.76 -11.85 8.42
N VAL A 162 -14.76 -12.74 8.41
CA VAL A 162 -16.17 -12.37 8.39
C VAL A 162 -16.59 -11.74 9.71
N GLU A 163 -16.18 -12.30 10.84
CA GLU A 163 -16.45 -11.77 12.18
C GLU A 163 -15.90 -10.36 12.34
N GLU A 164 -14.70 -10.09 11.82
CA GLU A 164 -14.10 -8.76 11.94
C GLU A 164 -14.66 -7.76 10.93
N LYS A 165 -15.03 -8.19 9.72
CA LYS A 165 -15.86 -7.37 8.83
C LYS A 165 -17.17 -6.98 9.50
N ALA A 166 -17.86 -7.94 10.12
CA ALA A 166 -19.09 -7.68 10.86
C ALA A 166 -18.87 -6.77 12.07
N ARG A 167 -17.73 -6.88 12.76
CA ARG A 167 -17.36 -6.00 13.88
C ARG A 167 -17.12 -4.56 13.43
N VAL A 168 -16.43 -4.37 12.29
CA VAL A 168 -16.19 -3.04 11.70
C VAL A 168 -17.50 -2.46 11.18
N GLU A 169 -18.33 -3.25 10.51
CA GLU A 169 -19.68 -2.86 10.07
C GLU A 169 -20.56 -2.46 11.26
N ALA A 170 -20.55 -3.23 12.35
CA ALA A 170 -21.30 -2.90 13.57
C ALA A 170 -20.80 -1.60 14.23
N ARG A 171 -19.49 -1.36 14.25
CA ARG A 171 -18.90 -0.09 14.72
C ARG A 171 -19.37 1.08 13.88
N LEU A 172 -19.38 0.91 12.56
CA LEU A 172 -19.80 1.94 11.60
C LEU A 172 -21.31 2.19 11.66
N ALA A 173 -22.12 1.16 11.91
CA ALA A 173 -23.57 1.26 12.06
C ALA A 173 -23.98 1.91 13.38
N LEU A 174 -23.27 1.65 14.49
CA LEU A 174 -23.58 2.24 15.80
C LEU A 174 -23.19 3.72 15.90
N LYS A 175 -22.23 4.16 15.09
CA LYS A 175 -21.63 5.50 15.17
C LYS A 175 -22.20 6.50 14.16
N GLN A 176 -23.36 6.18 13.58
CA GLN A 176 -24.13 7.10 12.72
C GLN A 176 -24.88 8.15 13.54
#